data_AF-A0A838DYF6-F1
#
_entry.id   AF-A0A838DYF6-F1
#
_cell.length_a   1.000
_cell.length_b   1.000
_cell.length_c   1.000
_cell.angle_alpha   90.00
_cell.angle_beta   90.00
_cell.angle_gamma   90.00
#
_symmetry.space_group_name_H-M   'P 1'
#
loop_
_entity.id
_entity.type
_entity.pdbx_description
1 polymer ?
#
loop_
_entity_poly.entity_id
_entity_poly.type
_entity_poly.pdbx_seq_one_letter_code
_entity_poly.pdbx_strand_id
1 'polypeptide(L)'
;LHFSLGQQIMNTVQISLPTITGISPSCHFTASPPIIFLSAHPLLCTLYYTGWGIGVIALWLLAVGLAGMTLWKVWRSTPERQWTHEERHHVIRQCARLALLGSVGLTLFLYILSPAAAHWPVTDARYLTGLLVALPACISPLWPGPGKLPARVMRVVTGFQAATLLFVALAYLAGTVSIFHILPATQAEERQQEALIHNLLLVGATHIYSDYWTCNRLIFESNEQIVCDTIDGNLRPGMERYLPYRAIVQGDPRAAYVLRTGSPEATAFAQRGGRLGILYRHVSFDGYEVYQPTRPQARSPGATAPSRTR
;
A
#
# COMPACT_ATOMS: atom_id res chain seq x y z
N LEU A 1 -7.63 -5.16 -17.42
CA LEU A 1 -8.36 -3.92 -17.07
C LEU A 1 -7.63 -2.76 -17.75
N HIS A 2 -8.30 -2.04 -18.66
CA HIS A 2 -7.73 -0.84 -19.30
C HIS A 2 -8.21 0.39 -18.52
N PHE A 3 -7.29 1.11 -17.89
CA PHE A 3 -7.60 2.37 -17.20
C PHE A 3 -7.28 3.54 -18.14
N SER A 4 -8.03 4.63 -18.03
CA SER A 4 -7.74 5.84 -18.81
C SER A 4 -6.53 6.58 -18.23
N LEU A 5 -5.76 7.25 -19.09
CA LEU A 5 -4.65 8.09 -18.65
C LEU A 5 -5.12 9.18 -17.67
N GLY A 6 -6.31 9.73 -17.88
CA GLY A 6 -6.91 10.71 -16.98
C GLY A 6 -7.11 10.15 -15.56
N GLN A 7 -7.57 8.90 -15.43
CA GLN A 7 -7.72 8.25 -14.14
C GLN A 7 -6.36 8.01 -13.45
N GLN A 8 -5.33 7.62 -14.21
CA GLN A 8 -3.98 7.43 -13.66
C GLN A 8 -3.39 8.76 -13.15
N ILE A 9 -3.56 9.85 -13.91
CA ILE A 9 -3.13 11.20 -13.49
C ILE A 9 -3.89 11.62 -12.22
N MET A 10 -5.22 11.50 -12.25
CA MET A 10 -6.08 11.89 -11.12
C MET A 10 -5.69 11.15 -9.84
N ASN A 11 -5.57 9.84 -9.90
CA ASN A 11 -5.20 9.03 -8.75
C ASN A 11 -3.75 9.30 -8.28
N THR A 12 -2.83 9.58 -9.19
CA THR A 12 -1.46 9.96 -8.81
C THR A 12 -1.47 11.26 -8.00
N VAL A 13 -2.19 12.28 -8.47
CA VAL A 13 -2.25 13.61 -7.83
C VAL A 13 -3.04 13.57 -6.53
N GLN A 14 -4.18 12.85 -6.51
CA GLN A 14 -5.12 12.87 -5.40
C GLN A 14 -4.85 11.80 -4.34
N ILE A 15 -4.14 10.74 -4.66
CA ILE A 15 -3.96 9.60 -3.76
C ILE A 15 -2.47 9.33 -3.56
N SER A 16 -1.74 8.96 -4.62
CA SER A 16 -0.37 8.45 -4.47
C SER A 16 0.61 9.49 -3.94
N LEU A 17 0.58 10.72 -4.48
CA LEU A 17 1.47 11.80 -4.05
C LEU A 17 1.20 12.23 -2.60
N PRO A 18 -0.04 12.52 -2.17
CA PRO A 18 -0.35 12.77 -0.77
C PRO A 18 0.10 11.63 0.16
N THR A 19 -0.18 10.38 -0.22
CA THR A 19 0.16 9.19 0.56
C THR A 19 1.67 9.08 0.80
N ILE A 20 2.50 9.21 -0.24
CA ILE A 20 3.96 9.03 -0.10
C ILE A 20 4.65 10.24 0.55
N THR A 21 4.03 11.42 0.51
CA THR A 21 4.63 12.66 1.04
C THR A 21 4.10 13.07 2.43
N GLY A 22 3.33 12.21 3.08
CA GLY A 22 3.03 12.31 4.51
C GLY A 22 1.66 12.87 4.87
N ILE A 23 0.72 12.99 3.93
CA ILE A 23 -0.70 13.12 4.30
C ILE A 23 -1.15 11.77 4.88
N SER A 24 -1.44 11.77 6.17
CA SER A 24 -2.12 10.65 6.83
C SER A 24 -3.54 10.55 6.28
N PRO A 25 -4.11 9.34 6.10
CA PRO A 25 -5.49 9.16 5.67
C PRO A 25 -6.46 9.65 6.74
N SER A 26 -6.67 10.97 6.80
CA SER A 26 -7.74 11.62 7.57
C SER A 26 -9.12 11.43 6.92
N CYS A 27 -9.13 10.96 5.67
CA CYS A 27 -10.31 10.70 4.88
C CYS A 27 -10.28 9.26 4.39
N HIS A 28 -11.28 8.46 4.75
CA HIS A 28 -11.43 7.11 4.22
C HIS A 28 -11.86 7.17 2.75
N PHE A 29 -10.94 6.92 1.83
CA PHE A 29 -11.29 6.64 0.44
C PHE A 29 -11.81 5.21 0.34
N THR A 30 -13.13 5.02 0.43
CA THR A 30 -13.73 3.76 0.00
C THR A 30 -13.58 3.65 -1.50
N ALA A 31 -12.83 2.65 -1.95
CA ALA A 31 -12.57 2.37 -3.36
C ALA A 31 -13.86 1.92 -4.09
N SER A 32 -14.74 2.85 -4.47
CA SER A 32 -15.89 2.69 -5.41
C SER A 32 -16.65 4.03 -5.61
N PRO A 33 -17.40 4.20 -6.71
CA PRO A 33 -17.07 4.78 -8.03
C PRO A 33 -17.18 6.36 -8.07
N PRO A 34 -17.05 7.06 -9.22
CA PRO A 34 -16.62 8.48 -9.31
C PRO A 34 -17.73 9.53 -9.05
N ILE A 35 -18.82 9.17 -8.37
CA ILE A 35 -19.97 10.04 -8.14
C ILE A 35 -20.13 10.30 -6.64
N ILE A 36 -19.24 11.12 -6.07
CA ILE A 36 -19.41 11.60 -4.68
C ILE A 36 -19.13 13.11 -4.65
N PHE A 37 -20.01 13.88 -5.29
CA PHE A 37 -20.01 15.35 -5.25
C PHE A 37 -21.15 15.95 -4.41
N LEU A 38 -21.81 15.17 -3.56
CA LEU A 38 -23.05 15.58 -2.88
C LEU A 38 -22.96 15.67 -1.34
N SER A 39 -21.77 15.66 -0.74
CA SER A 39 -21.61 15.99 0.68
C SER A 39 -20.36 16.84 0.96
N ALA A 40 -20.43 17.68 2.00
CA ALA A 40 -19.39 18.67 2.32
C ALA A 40 -18.05 18.04 2.77
N HIS A 41 -18.09 16.87 3.42
CA HIS A 41 -16.89 16.18 3.89
C HIS A 41 -16.03 15.60 2.75
N PRO A 42 -16.60 14.89 1.75
CA PRO A 42 -15.84 14.43 0.57
C PRO A 42 -15.23 15.55 -0.26
N LEU A 43 -15.91 16.70 -0.38
CA LEU A 43 -15.38 17.83 -1.15
C LEU A 43 -14.14 18.43 -0.49
N LEU A 44 -14.19 18.66 0.82
CA LEU A 44 -13.05 19.19 1.58
C LEU A 44 -11.86 18.22 1.54
N CYS A 45 -12.11 16.91 1.68
CA CYS A 45 -11.08 15.88 1.50
C CYS A 45 -10.48 15.92 0.09
N THR A 46 -11.31 15.97 -0.96
CA THR A 46 -10.84 16.01 -2.35
C THR A 46 -9.99 17.25 -2.60
N LEU A 47 -10.44 18.42 -2.15
CA LEU A 47 -9.70 19.68 -2.27
C LEU A 47 -8.37 19.64 -1.49
N TYR A 48 -8.37 19.08 -0.29
CA TYR A 48 -7.17 18.97 0.54
C TYR A 48 -6.10 18.09 -0.12
N TYR A 49 -6.48 16.89 -0.57
CA TYR A 49 -5.56 15.95 -1.21
C TYR A 49 -5.09 16.45 -2.59
N THR A 50 -6.01 16.99 -3.39
CA THR A 50 -5.68 17.58 -4.68
C THR A 50 -4.74 18.78 -4.52
N GLY A 51 -5.03 19.66 -3.56
CA GLY A 51 -4.21 20.82 -3.25
C GLY A 51 -2.80 20.43 -2.81
N TRP A 52 -2.68 19.38 -2.00
CA TRP A 52 -1.39 18.85 -1.59
C TRP A 52 -0.59 18.28 -2.77
N GLY A 53 -1.21 17.41 -3.58
CA GLY A 53 -0.56 16.84 -4.76
C GLY A 53 -0.08 17.90 -5.75
N ILE A 54 -0.92 18.90 -6.03
CA ILE A 54 -0.56 20.06 -6.87
C ILE A 54 0.57 20.86 -6.23
N GLY A 55 0.53 21.08 -4.91
CA GLY A 55 1.59 21.77 -4.16
C GLY A 55 2.94 21.08 -4.27
N VAL A 56 2.98 19.75 -4.14
CA VAL A 56 4.20 18.95 -4.32
C VAL A 56 4.74 19.08 -5.75
N ILE A 57 3.88 19.00 -6.77
CA ILE A 57 4.28 19.17 -8.17
C ILE A 57 4.81 20.58 -8.43
N ALA A 58 4.14 21.61 -7.92
CA ALA A 58 4.56 23.00 -8.06
C ALA A 58 5.92 23.26 -7.41
N LEU A 59 6.15 22.72 -6.21
CA LEU A 59 7.45 22.79 -5.52
C LEU A 59 8.55 22.10 -6.32
N TRP A 60 8.27 20.91 -6.87
CA TRP A 60 9.21 20.19 -7.71
C TRP A 60 9.55 20.98 -8.99
N LEU A 61 8.55 21.52 -9.70
CA LEU A 61 8.76 22.35 -10.88
C LEU A 61 9.58 23.61 -10.56
N LEU A 62 9.29 24.28 -9.44
CA LEU A 62 10.04 25.44 -8.98
C LEU A 62 11.50 25.07 -8.70
N ALA A 63 11.75 23.94 -8.03
CA ALA A 63 13.09 23.46 -7.74
C ALA A 63 13.89 23.15 -9.01
N VAL A 64 13.26 22.49 -9.99
CA VAL A 64 13.84 22.21 -11.31
C VAL A 64 14.17 23.52 -12.03
N GLY A 65 13.21 24.44 -12.09
CA GLY A 65 13.36 25.73 -12.77
C GLY A 65 14.50 26.55 -12.18
N LEU A 66 14.59 26.67 -10.85
CA LEU A 66 15.64 27.45 -10.19
C LEU A 66 17.04 26.85 -10.37
N ALA A 67 17.16 25.53 -10.24
CA ALA A 67 18.44 24.84 -10.47
C ALA A 67 18.86 24.93 -11.95
N GLY A 68 17.91 24.76 -12.87
CA GLY A 68 18.14 24.89 -14.32
C GLY A 68 18.54 26.31 -14.73
N MET A 69 17.86 27.34 -14.24
CA MET A 69 18.21 28.75 -14.50
C MET A 69 19.61 29.09 -13.98
N THR A 70 19.99 28.55 -12.82
CA THR A 70 21.33 28.77 -12.25
C THR A 70 22.41 28.19 -13.15
N LEU A 71 22.23 26.95 -13.62
CA LEU A 71 23.15 26.30 -14.56
C LEU A 71 23.18 27.00 -15.92
N TRP A 72 22.02 27.39 -16.44
CA TRP A 72 21.91 28.10 -17.72
C TRP A 72 22.64 29.44 -17.70
N LYS A 73 22.53 30.18 -16.60
CA LYS A 73 23.24 31.46 -16.43
C LYS A 73 24.76 31.24 -16.43
N VAL A 74 25.25 30.22 -15.73
CA VAL A 74 26.68 29.88 -15.73
C VAL A 74 27.14 29.47 -17.13
N TRP A 75 26.36 28.63 -17.82
CA TRP A 75 26.69 28.15 -19.16
C TRP A 75 26.72 29.28 -20.20
N ARG A 76 25.73 30.18 -20.20
CA ARG A 76 25.72 31.35 -21.10
C ARG A 76 26.85 32.35 -20.84
N SER A 77 27.40 32.38 -19.64
CA SER A 77 28.41 33.35 -19.24
C SER A 77 29.85 32.93 -19.56
N THR A 78 30.06 31.77 -20.22
CA THR A 78 31.39 31.13 -20.18
C THR A 78 31.83 30.44 -21.48
N PRO A 79 32.68 31.10 -22.29
CA PRO A 79 33.68 30.39 -23.10
C PRO A 79 35.06 30.31 -22.44
N GLU A 80 35.50 31.31 -21.65
CA GLU A 80 36.90 31.40 -21.15
C GLU A 80 37.07 31.82 -19.67
N ARG A 81 36.07 31.59 -18.81
CA ARG A 81 36.14 32.01 -17.40
C ARG A 81 36.99 31.02 -16.58
N GLN A 82 37.94 31.52 -15.77
CA GLN A 82 38.56 30.74 -14.69
C GLN A 82 37.61 30.62 -13.51
N TRP A 83 37.35 29.40 -13.05
CA TRP A 83 36.36 29.11 -12.02
C TRP A 83 37.01 29.14 -10.63
N THR A 84 36.38 29.83 -9.70
CA THR A 84 36.74 29.69 -8.27
C THR A 84 36.27 28.34 -7.73
N HIS A 85 36.91 27.86 -6.65
CA HIS A 85 36.53 26.60 -6.00
C HIS A 85 35.07 26.60 -5.52
N GLU A 86 34.61 27.73 -4.97
CA GLU A 86 33.22 27.92 -4.53
C GLU A 86 32.20 27.88 -5.67
N GLU A 87 32.51 28.51 -6.81
CA GLU A 87 31.64 28.46 -8.00
C GLU A 87 31.55 27.03 -8.56
N ARG A 88 32.67 26.30 -8.59
CA ARG A 88 32.72 24.90 -9.03
C ARG A 88 31.88 24.01 -8.11
N HIS A 89 32.05 24.14 -6.80
CA HIS A 89 31.24 23.41 -5.82
C HIS A 89 29.74 23.72 -5.96
N HIS A 90 29.40 24.99 -6.15
CA HIS A 90 28.01 25.40 -6.36
C HIS A 90 27.39 24.73 -7.60
N VAL A 91 28.11 24.70 -8.71
CA VAL A 91 27.64 24.09 -9.96
C VAL A 91 27.51 22.57 -9.84
N ILE A 92 28.50 21.89 -9.25
CA ILE A 92 28.41 20.44 -9.00
C ILE A 92 27.15 20.12 -8.18
N ARG A 93 26.87 20.92 -7.14
CA ARG A 93 25.67 20.75 -6.32
C ARG A 93 24.38 20.97 -7.11
N GLN A 94 24.32 21.98 -7.99
CA GLN A 94 23.14 22.18 -8.83
C GLN A 94 22.96 21.07 -9.86
N CYS A 95 24.04 20.53 -10.44
CA CYS A 95 23.98 19.38 -11.34
C CYS A 95 23.46 18.13 -10.62
N ALA A 96 24.02 17.80 -9.45
CA ALA A 96 23.56 16.68 -8.63
C ALA A 96 22.08 16.84 -8.23
N ARG A 97 21.67 18.07 -7.89
CA ARG A 97 20.28 18.39 -7.59
C ARG A 97 19.37 18.21 -8.81
N LEU A 98 19.79 18.67 -9.99
CA LEU A 98 19.01 18.50 -11.22
C LEU A 98 18.86 17.01 -11.57
N ALA A 99 19.91 16.21 -11.37
CA ALA A 99 19.87 14.77 -11.57
C ALA A 99 18.86 14.09 -10.63
N LEU A 100 18.86 14.45 -9.33
CA LEU A 100 17.87 13.95 -8.36
C LEU A 100 16.43 14.38 -8.71
N LEU A 101 16.23 15.64 -9.08
CA LEU A 101 14.91 16.12 -9.47
C LEU A 101 14.44 15.49 -10.80
N GLY A 102 15.38 15.24 -11.73
CA GLY A 102 15.13 14.55 -12.98
C GLY A 102 14.75 13.09 -12.78
N SER A 103 15.40 12.37 -11.85
CA SER A 103 15.02 11.00 -11.52
C SER A 103 13.62 10.94 -10.93
N VAL A 104 13.25 11.89 -10.05
CA VAL A 104 11.88 12.02 -9.55
C VAL A 104 10.88 12.25 -10.67
N GLY A 105 11.17 13.18 -11.58
CA GLY A 105 10.30 13.48 -12.72
C GLY A 105 10.10 12.26 -13.62
N LEU A 106 11.16 11.51 -13.90
CA LEU A 106 11.11 10.28 -14.69
C LEU A 106 10.31 9.19 -13.96
N THR A 107 10.54 8.96 -12.68
CA THR A 107 9.78 7.99 -11.88
C THR A 107 8.30 8.35 -11.83
N LEU A 108 7.97 9.63 -11.60
CA LEU A 108 6.59 10.09 -11.59
C LEU A 108 5.92 9.90 -12.95
N PHE A 109 6.62 10.23 -14.04
CA PHE A 109 6.13 10.03 -15.39
C PHE A 109 5.84 8.55 -15.68
N LEU A 110 6.80 7.66 -15.39
CA LEU A 110 6.63 6.21 -15.58
C LEU A 110 5.52 5.65 -14.69
N TYR A 111 5.37 6.16 -13.47
CA TYR A 111 4.29 5.78 -12.56
C TYR A 111 2.91 6.16 -13.12
N ILE A 112 2.75 7.39 -13.63
CA ILE A 112 1.50 7.85 -14.26
C ILE A 112 1.13 7.02 -15.49
N LEU A 113 2.12 6.53 -16.24
CA LEU A 113 1.89 5.66 -17.38
C LEU A 113 1.58 4.21 -16.99
N SER A 114 1.84 3.83 -15.73
CA SER A 114 1.62 2.48 -15.23
C SER A 114 0.18 2.28 -14.75
N PRO A 115 -0.43 1.11 -15.02
CA PRO A 115 -1.71 0.73 -14.43
C PRO A 115 -1.72 0.74 -12.89
N ALA A 116 -0.54 0.66 -12.25
CA ALA A 116 -0.37 0.77 -10.80
C ALA A 116 -0.96 2.06 -10.24
N ALA A 117 -0.86 3.17 -10.99
CA ALA A 117 -1.44 4.46 -10.58
C ALA A 117 -2.98 4.43 -10.51
N ALA A 118 -3.64 3.57 -11.29
CA ALA A 118 -5.10 3.47 -11.28
C ALA A 118 -5.63 2.32 -10.41
N HIS A 119 -4.91 1.21 -10.33
CA HIS A 119 -5.42 -0.02 -9.73
C HIS A 119 -5.34 -0.02 -8.20
N TRP A 120 -4.16 0.25 -7.63
CA TRP A 120 -3.92 0.28 -6.18
C TRP A 120 -3.08 1.50 -5.77
N PRO A 121 -3.57 2.73 -6.00
CA PRO A 121 -2.77 3.95 -5.87
C PRO A 121 -2.17 4.16 -4.47
N VAL A 122 -2.83 3.69 -3.42
CA VAL A 122 -2.31 3.75 -2.04
C VAL A 122 -1.14 2.78 -1.86
N THR A 123 -1.36 1.48 -2.14
CA THR A 123 -0.36 0.43 -1.95
C THR A 123 0.85 0.61 -2.87
N ASP A 124 0.61 1.05 -4.10
CA ASP A 124 1.65 1.25 -5.12
C ASP A 124 2.33 2.62 -5.02
N ALA A 125 1.88 3.52 -4.14
CA ALA A 125 2.58 4.79 -3.85
C ALA A 125 4.03 4.56 -3.42
N ARG A 126 4.36 3.38 -2.88
CA ARG A 126 5.73 2.95 -2.56
C ARG A 126 6.71 3.03 -3.74
N TYR A 127 6.24 2.95 -4.99
CA TYR A 127 7.11 3.13 -6.15
C TYR A 127 7.61 4.57 -6.31
N LEU A 128 6.97 5.52 -5.62
CA LEU A 128 7.38 6.92 -5.54
C LEU A 128 8.34 7.20 -4.36
N THR A 129 8.88 6.19 -3.69
CA THR A 129 9.82 6.39 -2.55
C THR A 129 11.01 7.29 -2.91
N GLY A 130 11.46 7.26 -4.17
CA GLY A 130 12.51 8.18 -4.65
C GLY A 130 12.14 9.67 -4.49
N LEU A 131 10.86 10.03 -4.56
CA LEU A 131 10.38 11.38 -4.27
C LEU A 131 10.59 11.76 -2.80
N LEU A 132 10.34 10.83 -1.87
CA LEU A 132 10.58 11.06 -0.43
C LEU A 132 12.06 11.33 -0.17
N VAL A 133 12.95 10.54 -0.78
CA VAL A 133 14.40 10.71 -0.68
C VAL A 133 14.85 12.05 -1.26
N ALA A 134 14.23 12.49 -2.36
CA ALA A 134 14.54 13.75 -3.03
C ALA A 134 13.82 14.97 -2.43
N LEU A 135 12.98 14.80 -1.40
CA LEU A 135 12.20 15.89 -0.80
C LEU A 135 13.08 17.08 -0.35
N PRO A 136 14.27 16.89 0.26
CA PRO A 136 15.17 17.99 0.57
C PRO A 136 15.57 18.83 -0.66
N ALA A 137 15.74 18.19 -1.81
CA ALA A 137 16.03 18.87 -3.07
C ALA A 137 14.82 19.68 -3.59
N CYS A 138 13.60 19.19 -3.38
CA CYS A 138 12.36 19.88 -3.74
C CYS A 138 12.09 21.10 -2.85
N ILE A 139 12.32 21.00 -1.54
CA ILE A 139 12.02 22.09 -0.58
C ILE A 139 13.16 23.09 -0.41
N SER A 140 14.39 22.76 -0.81
CA SER A 140 15.53 23.68 -0.68
C SER A 140 15.39 25.06 -1.35
N PRO A 141 14.56 25.31 -2.40
CA PRO A 141 14.29 26.67 -2.85
C PRO A 141 13.71 27.59 -1.78
N LEU A 142 12.98 26.99 -0.82
CA LEU A 142 12.31 27.72 0.24
C LEU A 142 13.31 28.27 1.28
N TRP A 143 14.58 27.82 1.24
CA TRP A 143 15.66 28.32 2.09
C TRP A 143 16.72 29.09 1.26
N PRO A 144 16.45 30.34 0.86
CA PRO A 144 17.46 31.16 0.22
C PRO A 144 18.68 31.33 1.14
N GLY A 145 19.86 31.24 0.53
CA GLY A 145 21.12 31.48 1.24
C GLY A 145 21.22 32.92 1.76
N PRO A 146 22.07 33.15 2.78
CA PRO A 146 22.25 34.46 3.37
C PRO A 146 22.72 35.49 2.31
N GLY A 147 22.17 36.71 2.37
CA GLY A 147 22.73 37.89 1.70
C GLY A 147 22.24 38.24 0.29
N LYS A 148 21.22 37.58 -0.28
CA LYS A 148 20.77 37.84 -1.67
C LYS A 148 19.48 38.66 -1.82
N LEU A 149 18.80 38.99 -0.73
CA LEU A 149 17.47 39.64 -0.78
C LEU A 149 17.43 40.89 0.11
N PRO A 150 16.64 41.92 -0.25
CA PRO A 150 16.42 43.09 0.61
C PRO A 150 15.85 42.69 1.98
N ALA A 151 16.19 43.43 3.04
CA ALA A 151 15.77 43.10 4.41
C ALA A 151 14.24 42.94 4.60
N ARG A 152 13.43 43.69 3.82
CA ARG A 152 11.96 43.53 3.81
C ARG A 152 11.52 42.20 3.23
N VAL A 153 12.11 41.80 2.10
CA VAL A 153 11.83 40.51 1.45
C VAL A 153 12.33 39.37 2.33
N MET A 154 13.50 39.52 2.96
CA MET A 154 14.03 38.54 3.89
C MET A 154 13.08 38.29 5.06
N ARG A 155 12.48 39.33 5.66
CA ARG A 155 11.47 39.18 6.73
C ARG A 155 10.24 38.38 6.29
N VAL A 156 9.74 38.65 5.09
CA VAL A 156 8.59 37.92 4.52
C VAL A 156 8.96 36.46 4.29
N VAL A 157 10.12 36.19 3.70
CA VAL A 157 10.62 34.84 3.46
C VAL A 157 10.81 34.08 4.76
N THR A 158 11.43 34.67 5.78
CA THR A 158 11.61 34.03 7.09
C THR A 158 10.27 33.75 7.77
N GLY A 159 9.29 34.65 7.64
CA GLY A 159 7.93 34.43 8.14
C GLY A 159 7.25 33.24 7.43
N PHE A 160 7.38 33.17 6.10
CA PHE A 160 6.86 32.06 5.30
C PHE A 160 7.55 30.73 5.65
N GLN A 161 8.87 30.72 5.84
CA GLN A 161 9.63 29.54 6.27
C GLN A 161 9.17 29.06 7.65
N ALA A 162 9.05 29.96 8.62
CA ALA A 162 8.59 29.63 9.96
C ALA A 162 7.17 29.07 9.92
N ALA A 163 6.27 29.68 9.15
CA ALA A 163 4.91 29.18 8.95
C ALA A 163 4.89 27.80 8.28
N THR A 164 5.74 27.56 7.27
CA THR A 164 5.84 26.27 6.58
C THR A 164 6.36 25.18 7.51
N LEU A 165 7.42 25.46 8.29
CA LEU A 165 7.95 24.53 9.29
C LEU A 165 6.93 24.24 10.39
N LEU A 166 6.23 25.27 10.88
CA LEU A 166 5.18 25.10 11.87
C LEU A 166 4.03 24.24 11.32
N PHE A 167 3.61 24.48 10.08
CA PHE A 167 2.59 23.67 9.42
C PHE A 167 3.02 22.21 9.29
N VAL A 168 4.25 21.95 8.84
CA VAL A 168 4.82 20.60 8.76
C VAL A 168 4.84 19.95 10.14
N ALA A 169 5.34 20.65 11.17
CA ALA A 169 5.39 20.15 12.54
C ALA A 169 4.00 19.81 13.09
N LEU A 170 3.00 20.67 12.85
CA LEU A 170 1.61 20.44 13.25
C LEU A 170 0.99 19.26 12.49
N ALA A 171 1.28 19.11 11.19
CA ALA A 171 0.81 17.97 10.40
C ALA A 171 1.39 16.64 10.92
N TYR A 172 2.69 16.61 11.23
CA TYR A 172 3.33 15.44 11.85
C TYR A 172 2.77 15.15 13.25
N LEU A 173 2.53 16.17 14.07
CA LEU A 173 1.93 16.01 15.40
C LEU A 173 0.51 15.45 15.29
N ALA A 174 -0.32 16.01 14.41
CA ALA A 174 -1.68 15.52 14.17
C ALA A 174 -1.68 14.07 13.66
N GLY A 175 -0.80 13.73 12.72
CA GLY A 175 -0.62 12.35 12.25
C GLY A 175 -0.21 11.40 13.37
N THR A 176 0.70 11.83 14.24
CA THR A 176 1.16 11.04 15.39
C THR A 176 0.03 10.80 16.40
N VAL A 177 -0.73 11.84 16.76
CA VAL A 177 -1.90 11.70 17.65
C VAL A 177 -2.95 10.78 17.02
N SER A 178 -3.20 10.89 15.72
CA SER A 178 -4.12 10.01 14.99
C SER A 178 -3.69 8.53 15.07
N ILE A 179 -2.40 8.24 14.90
CA ILE A 179 -1.86 6.88 15.04
C ILE A 179 -2.12 6.33 16.45
N PHE A 180 -1.89 7.14 17.50
CA PHE A 180 -2.16 6.71 18.88
C PHE A 180 -3.64 6.41 19.14
N HIS A 181 -4.57 7.08 18.45
CA HIS A 181 -6.00 6.78 18.56
C HIS A 181 -6.39 5.46 17.89
N ILE A 182 -5.71 5.07 16.81
CA ILE A 182 -6.01 3.84 16.06
C ILE A 182 -5.31 2.62 16.67
N LEU A 183 -4.21 2.83 17.41
CA LEU A 183 -3.37 1.79 17.99
C LEU A 183 -4.13 0.69 18.76
N PRO A 184 -5.11 0.99 19.65
CA PRO A 184 -5.80 -0.06 20.40
C PRO A 184 -6.62 -1.00 19.50
N ALA A 185 -7.22 -0.47 18.44
CA ALA A 185 -7.96 -1.26 17.46
C ALA A 185 -7.01 -2.16 16.66
N THR A 186 -5.88 -1.62 16.21
CA THR A 186 -4.85 -2.40 15.51
C THR A 186 -4.28 -3.51 16.39
N GLN A 187 -4.02 -3.25 17.67
CA GLN A 187 -3.57 -4.29 18.62
C GLN A 187 -4.64 -5.35 18.91
N ALA A 188 -5.92 -4.99 18.85
CA ALA A 188 -7.00 -5.97 18.95
C ALA A 188 -7.04 -6.86 17.70
N GLU A 189 -6.87 -6.29 16.50
CA GLU A 189 -6.75 -7.05 15.26
C GLU A 189 -5.54 -7.97 15.29
N GLU A 190 -4.36 -7.51 15.70
CA GLU A 190 -3.15 -8.35 15.84
C GLU A 190 -3.39 -9.54 16.78
N ARG A 191 -4.03 -9.32 17.94
CA ARG A 191 -4.37 -10.41 18.87
C ARG A 191 -5.36 -11.41 18.27
N GLN A 192 -6.36 -10.94 17.52
CA GLN A 192 -7.28 -11.83 16.80
C GLN A 192 -6.54 -12.67 15.75
N GLN A 193 -5.55 -12.07 15.11
CA GLN A 193 -4.74 -12.71 14.09
C GLN A 193 -3.83 -13.81 14.67
N GLU A 194 -3.19 -13.54 15.82
CA GLU A 194 -2.44 -14.56 16.57
C GLU A 194 -3.34 -15.69 17.06
N ALA A 195 -4.53 -15.35 17.58
CA ALA A 195 -5.52 -16.33 18.03
C ALA A 195 -5.96 -17.25 16.89
N LEU A 196 -6.18 -16.72 15.68
CA LEU A 196 -6.50 -17.52 14.50
C LEU A 196 -5.39 -18.54 14.19
N ILE A 197 -4.13 -18.11 14.16
CA ILE A 197 -2.99 -19.01 13.91
C ILE A 197 -2.98 -20.12 14.96
N HIS A 198 -3.10 -19.76 16.24
CA HIS A 198 -3.12 -20.71 17.34
C HIS A 198 -4.28 -21.72 17.20
N ASN A 199 -5.49 -21.23 16.92
CA ASN A 199 -6.69 -22.05 16.75
C ASN A 199 -6.57 -23.01 15.55
N LEU A 200 -6.00 -22.55 14.43
CA LEU A 200 -5.74 -23.39 13.26
C LEU A 200 -4.73 -24.51 13.57
N LEU A 201 -3.64 -24.19 14.28
CA LEU A 201 -2.66 -25.18 14.71
C LEU A 201 -3.27 -26.20 15.67
N LEU A 202 -4.11 -25.76 16.63
CA LEU A 202 -4.81 -26.64 17.57
C LEU A 202 -5.73 -27.65 16.88
N VAL A 203 -6.42 -27.26 15.80
CA VAL A 203 -7.26 -28.18 15.01
C VAL A 203 -6.50 -28.93 13.91
N GLY A 204 -5.18 -28.71 13.82
CA GLY A 204 -4.29 -29.34 12.84
C GLY A 204 -4.55 -28.89 11.40
N ALA A 205 -5.08 -27.68 11.19
CA ALA A 205 -5.27 -27.07 9.87
C ALA A 205 -3.97 -26.40 9.40
N THR A 206 -2.96 -27.20 9.07
CA THR A 206 -1.62 -26.74 8.65
C THR A 206 -1.48 -26.58 7.13
N HIS A 207 -2.35 -27.23 6.35
CA HIS A 207 -2.45 -27.01 4.90
C HIS A 207 -3.82 -26.42 4.60
N ILE A 208 -3.85 -25.24 3.98
CA ILE A 208 -5.11 -24.50 3.85
C ILE A 208 -5.29 -23.84 2.47
N TYR A 209 -6.53 -23.59 2.11
CA TYR A 209 -6.93 -22.73 1.01
C TYR A 209 -7.51 -21.43 1.54
N SER A 210 -7.05 -20.28 1.03
CA SER A 210 -7.56 -18.96 1.43
C SER A 210 -7.31 -17.88 0.38
N ASP A 211 -7.77 -16.66 0.63
CA ASP A 211 -7.48 -15.51 -0.24
C ASP A 211 -5.99 -15.10 -0.15
N TYR A 212 -5.54 -14.31 -1.13
CA TYR A 212 -4.15 -13.87 -1.23
C TYR A 212 -3.59 -13.23 0.06
N TRP A 213 -4.34 -12.33 0.69
CA TRP A 213 -3.86 -11.59 1.85
C TRP A 213 -3.84 -12.47 3.09
N THR A 214 -4.87 -13.28 3.29
CA THR A 214 -4.89 -14.26 4.39
C THR A 214 -3.77 -15.28 4.24
N CYS A 215 -3.56 -15.85 3.04
CA CYS A 215 -2.46 -16.80 2.81
C CYS A 215 -1.09 -16.20 3.12
N ASN A 216 -0.77 -15.03 2.55
CA ASN A 216 0.55 -14.41 2.76
C ASN A 216 0.84 -14.15 4.23
N ARG A 217 -0.17 -13.67 4.97
CA ARG A 217 -0.06 -13.37 6.39
C ARG A 217 0.10 -14.65 7.22
N LEU A 218 -0.76 -15.64 7.03
CA LEU A 218 -0.72 -16.88 7.82
C LEU A 218 0.58 -17.66 7.59
N ILE A 219 1.07 -17.73 6.35
CA ILE A 219 2.35 -18.38 6.05
C ILE A 219 3.49 -17.67 6.78
N PHE A 220 3.56 -16.35 6.68
CA PHE A 220 4.64 -15.56 7.25
C PHE A 220 4.63 -15.57 8.78
N GLU A 221 3.50 -15.22 9.39
CA GLU A 221 3.37 -15.10 10.85
C GLU A 221 3.44 -16.45 11.58
N SER A 222 3.06 -17.54 10.92
CA SER A 222 3.21 -18.88 11.49
C SER A 222 4.62 -19.48 11.32
N ASN A 223 5.53 -18.75 10.67
CA ASN A 223 6.85 -19.25 10.27
C ASN A 223 6.74 -20.56 9.47
N GLU A 224 5.86 -20.56 8.46
CA GLU A 224 5.58 -21.67 7.54
C GLU A 224 5.02 -22.95 8.18
N GLN A 225 4.61 -22.90 9.45
CA GLN A 225 3.85 -24.01 10.08
C GLN A 225 2.47 -24.18 9.45
N ILE A 226 1.92 -23.11 8.86
CA ILE A 226 0.73 -23.15 8.03
C ILE A 226 1.14 -22.80 6.60
N VAL A 227 0.89 -23.72 5.67
CA VAL A 227 1.11 -23.54 4.22
C VAL A 227 -0.24 -23.31 3.54
N CYS A 228 -0.28 -22.33 2.62
CA CYS A 228 -1.53 -21.87 2.02
C CYS A 228 -1.47 -21.85 0.48
N ASP A 229 -2.49 -22.40 -0.18
CA ASP A 229 -2.77 -22.22 -1.60
C ASP A 229 -3.83 -21.12 -1.77
N THR A 230 -3.49 -20.12 -2.57
CA THR A 230 -4.37 -18.97 -2.79
C THR A 230 -5.51 -19.35 -3.72
N ILE A 231 -6.73 -18.96 -3.36
CA ILE A 231 -7.93 -19.10 -4.20
C ILE A 231 -8.58 -17.75 -4.48
N ASP A 232 -9.31 -17.66 -5.59
CA ASP A 232 -10.15 -16.51 -5.93
C ASP A 232 -11.59 -16.68 -5.40
N GLY A 233 -12.41 -15.63 -5.55
CA GLY A 233 -13.83 -15.65 -5.16
C GLY A 233 -14.68 -16.73 -5.86
N ASN A 234 -14.16 -17.37 -6.91
CA ASN A 234 -14.79 -18.51 -7.57
C ASN A 234 -14.24 -19.87 -7.10
N LEU A 235 -13.38 -19.91 -6.08
CA LEU A 235 -12.64 -21.07 -5.58
C LEU A 235 -11.68 -21.65 -6.63
N ARG A 236 -11.22 -20.83 -7.58
CA ARG A 236 -10.20 -21.21 -8.56
C ARG A 236 -8.82 -20.82 -8.06
N PRO A 237 -7.75 -21.42 -8.60
CA PRO A 237 -6.39 -21.06 -8.22
C PRO A 237 -6.14 -19.55 -8.41
N GLY A 238 -5.64 -18.91 -7.36
CA GLY A 238 -5.38 -17.47 -7.26
C GLY A 238 -3.93 -17.08 -7.58
N MET A 239 -3.55 -15.89 -7.12
CA MET A 239 -2.21 -15.34 -7.31
C MET A 239 -1.20 -15.95 -6.33
N GLU A 240 -0.42 -16.92 -6.78
CA GLU A 240 0.61 -17.54 -5.95
C GLU A 240 1.94 -16.82 -6.01
N ARG A 241 2.57 -16.63 -4.85
CA ARG A 241 3.96 -16.14 -4.75
C ARG A 241 4.98 -17.27 -4.87
N TYR A 242 4.63 -18.47 -4.41
CA TYR A 242 5.54 -19.62 -4.36
C TYR A 242 4.81 -20.91 -4.76
N LEU A 243 5.01 -21.31 -6.01
CA LEU A 243 4.33 -22.45 -6.64
C LEU A 243 4.39 -23.78 -5.84
N PRO A 244 5.49 -24.12 -5.14
CA PRO A 244 5.53 -25.36 -4.37
C PRO A 244 4.45 -25.48 -3.28
N TYR A 245 3.94 -24.37 -2.72
CA TYR A 245 2.86 -24.41 -1.73
C TYR A 245 1.56 -25.00 -2.30
N ARG A 246 1.25 -24.74 -3.58
CA ARG A 246 0.14 -25.37 -4.27
C ARG A 246 0.21 -26.88 -4.22
N ALA A 247 1.36 -27.42 -4.61
CA ALA A 247 1.56 -28.87 -4.69
C ALA A 247 1.43 -29.52 -3.31
N ILE A 248 1.93 -28.88 -2.26
CA ILE A 248 1.83 -29.35 -0.88
C ILE A 248 0.37 -29.37 -0.43
N VAL A 249 -0.38 -28.28 -0.60
CA VAL A 249 -1.76 -28.17 -0.14
C VAL A 249 -2.70 -29.07 -0.95
N GLN A 250 -2.53 -29.15 -2.27
CA GLN A 250 -3.32 -30.05 -3.12
C GLN A 250 -3.01 -31.53 -2.87
N GLY A 251 -1.80 -31.83 -2.41
CA GLY A 251 -1.40 -33.17 -1.99
C GLY A 251 -1.97 -33.61 -0.64
N ASP A 252 -2.48 -32.69 0.19
CA ASP A 252 -3.06 -33.01 1.49
C ASP A 252 -4.59 -33.21 1.39
N PRO A 253 -5.10 -34.45 1.55
CA PRO A 253 -6.53 -34.72 1.55
C PRO A 253 -7.27 -34.12 2.77
N ARG A 254 -6.54 -33.60 3.76
CA ARG A 254 -7.08 -32.91 4.94
C ARG A 254 -6.98 -31.40 4.86
N ALA A 255 -6.53 -30.85 3.73
CA ALA A 255 -6.42 -29.41 3.55
C ALA A 255 -7.75 -28.72 3.83
N ALA A 256 -7.72 -27.69 4.68
CA ALA A 256 -8.91 -26.97 5.12
C ALA A 256 -9.13 -25.69 4.31
N TYR A 257 -10.37 -25.27 4.14
CA TYR A 257 -10.67 -23.94 3.62
C TYR A 257 -10.79 -22.98 4.80
N VAL A 258 -9.99 -21.91 4.82
CA VAL A 258 -10.01 -20.86 5.85
C VAL A 258 -10.43 -19.57 5.19
N LEU A 259 -11.70 -19.18 5.31
CA LEU A 259 -12.31 -18.15 4.49
C LEU A 259 -12.82 -17.02 5.38
N ARG A 260 -12.46 -15.77 5.07
CA ARG A 260 -12.95 -14.63 5.86
C ARG A 260 -14.48 -14.54 5.78
N THR A 261 -15.15 -14.39 6.91
CA THR A 261 -16.61 -14.30 6.96
C THR A 261 -17.08 -13.13 6.08
N GLY A 262 -18.08 -13.40 5.23
CA GLY A 262 -18.63 -12.42 4.28
C GLY A 262 -17.80 -12.20 3.01
N SER A 263 -16.69 -12.91 2.81
CA SER A 263 -15.92 -12.81 1.58
C SER A 263 -16.61 -13.51 0.38
N PRO A 264 -16.25 -13.16 -0.86
CA PRO A 264 -16.71 -13.87 -2.05
C PRO A 264 -16.40 -15.37 -2.00
N GLU A 265 -15.21 -15.74 -1.50
CA GLU A 265 -14.76 -17.12 -1.33
C GLU A 265 -15.64 -17.86 -0.32
N ALA A 266 -15.91 -17.27 0.84
CA ALA A 266 -16.79 -17.86 1.85
C ALA A 266 -18.21 -18.09 1.31
N THR A 267 -18.73 -17.11 0.58
CA THR A 267 -20.05 -17.21 -0.07
C THR A 267 -20.07 -18.31 -1.12
N ALA A 268 -19.05 -18.36 -1.98
CA ALA A 268 -18.90 -19.38 -3.00
C ALA A 268 -18.79 -20.79 -2.40
N PHE A 269 -18.04 -20.94 -1.30
CA PHE A 269 -17.88 -22.21 -0.62
C PHE A 269 -19.18 -22.66 0.06
N ALA A 270 -19.90 -21.76 0.72
CA ALA A 270 -21.21 -22.09 1.29
C ALA A 270 -22.21 -22.58 0.21
N GLN A 271 -22.16 -21.99 -0.99
CA GLN A 271 -23.08 -22.36 -2.09
C GLN A 271 -22.67 -23.65 -2.83
N ARG A 272 -21.38 -23.92 -2.98
CA ARG A 272 -20.85 -25.00 -3.85
C ARG A 272 -20.08 -26.09 -3.11
N GLY A 273 -19.53 -25.81 -1.94
CA GLY A 273 -18.68 -26.73 -1.17
C GLY A 273 -19.36 -28.05 -0.82
N GLY A 274 -20.66 -28.01 -0.48
CA GLY A 274 -21.45 -29.23 -0.24
C GLY A 274 -21.65 -30.12 -1.46
N ARG A 275 -21.39 -29.61 -2.68
CA ARG A 275 -21.48 -30.38 -3.93
C ARG A 275 -20.19 -31.14 -4.26
N LEU A 276 -19.12 -30.92 -3.50
CA LEU A 276 -17.83 -31.61 -3.68
C LEU A 276 -17.85 -33.06 -3.18
N GLY A 277 -18.96 -33.54 -2.60
CA GLY A 277 -19.09 -34.92 -2.10
C GLY A 277 -18.23 -35.22 -0.86
N ILE A 278 -17.58 -34.20 -0.30
CA ILE A 278 -16.74 -34.27 0.90
C ILE A 278 -17.54 -33.69 2.06
N LEU A 279 -17.58 -34.42 3.17
CA LEU A 279 -18.16 -33.93 4.41
C LEU A 279 -17.14 -33.03 5.10
N TYR A 280 -17.56 -31.82 5.49
CA TYR A 280 -16.71 -30.88 6.20
C TYR A 280 -17.19 -30.69 7.63
N ARG A 281 -16.25 -30.67 8.57
CA ARG A 281 -16.45 -30.07 9.88
C ARG A 281 -16.27 -28.57 9.72
N HIS A 282 -17.31 -27.82 10.03
CA HIS A 282 -17.30 -26.36 10.01
C HIS A 282 -17.10 -25.82 11.42
N VAL A 283 -16.16 -24.90 11.57
CA VAL A 283 -15.90 -24.16 12.80
C VAL A 283 -15.62 -22.71 12.42
N SER A 284 -16.06 -21.76 13.24
CA SER A 284 -15.76 -20.35 13.04
C SER A 284 -14.72 -19.88 14.06
N PHE A 285 -13.67 -19.21 13.61
CA PHE A 285 -12.62 -18.62 14.45
C PHE A 285 -12.43 -17.15 14.06
N ASP A 286 -12.58 -16.22 15.00
CA ASP A 286 -12.08 -14.85 14.86
C ASP A 286 -12.45 -14.13 13.53
N GLY A 287 -13.70 -14.33 13.06
CA GLY A 287 -14.18 -13.75 11.79
C GLY A 287 -13.78 -14.53 10.53
N TYR A 288 -13.38 -15.79 10.69
CA TYR A 288 -13.11 -16.75 9.63
C TYR A 288 -13.99 -17.99 9.76
N GLU A 289 -14.45 -18.49 8.62
CA GLU A 289 -15.12 -19.78 8.47
C GLU A 289 -14.08 -20.84 8.07
N VAL A 290 -13.92 -21.87 8.91
CA VAL A 290 -12.98 -22.96 8.69
C VAL A 290 -13.74 -24.24 8.35
N TYR A 291 -13.52 -24.75 7.15
CA TYR A 291 -14.09 -26.00 6.66
C TYR A 291 -13.00 -27.05 6.55
N GLN A 292 -12.98 -27.98 7.50
CA GLN A 292 -12.00 -29.07 7.55
C GLN A 292 -12.62 -30.37 7.04
N PRO A 293 -12.02 -31.07 6.06
CA PRO A 293 -12.52 -32.36 5.60
C PRO A 293 -12.63 -33.37 6.76
N THR A 294 -13.81 -33.97 6.93
CA THR A 294 -14.03 -35.11 7.82
C THR A 294 -13.79 -36.40 7.05
N ARG A 295 -13.12 -37.38 7.67
CA ARG A 295 -13.00 -38.71 7.06
C ARG A 295 -14.40 -39.30 6.86
N PRO A 296 -14.65 -40.03 5.75
CA PRO A 296 -15.70 -41.04 5.77
C PRO A 296 -15.37 -42.01 6.91
N GLN A 297 -16.29 -42.17 7.85
CA GLN A 297 -16.16 -43.17 8.92
C GLN A 297 -16.01 -44.53 8.23
N ALA A 298 -14.85 -45.17 8.35
CA ALA A 298 -14.70 -46.55 7.89
C ALA A 298 -15.79 -47.37 8.61
N ARG A 299 -16.71 -47.97 7.85
CA ARG A 299 -17.69 -48.92 8.40
C ARG A 299 -16.90 -49.93 9.23
N SER A 300 -17.22 -50.02 10.53
CA SER A 300 -16.65 -51.06 11.39
C SER A 300 -16.90 -52.43 10.74
N PRO A 301 -15.86 -53.27 10.53
CA PRO A 301 -16.06 -54.65 10.14
C PRO A 301 -16.57 -55.43 11.36
N GLY A 302 -17.89 -55.40 11.58
CA GLY A 302 -18.45 -55.93 12.82
C GLY A 302 -19.97 -55.90 12.87
N ALA A 303 -20.61 -56.49 11.86
CA ALA A 303 -21.99 -56.97 12.00
C ALA A 303 -22.10 -58.29 11.23
N THR A 304 -21.66 -59.36 11.90
CA THR A 304 -21.95 -60.73 11.52
C THR A 304 -23.46 -60.88 11.42
N ALA A 305 -23.96 -61.23 10.24
CA ALA A 305 -25.37 -61.54 10.02
C ALA A 305 -25.78 -62.73 10.94
N PRO A 306 -26.98 -62.71 11.53
CA PRO A 306 -27.45 -63.86 12.29
C PRO A 306 -27.68 -65.03 11.34
N SER A 307 -27.03 -66.15 11.64
CA SER A 307 -27.25 -67.43 10.96
C SER A 307 -28.70 -67.86 11.13
N ARG A 308 -29.43 -67.97 10.02
CA ARG A 308 -30.65 -68.78 9.97
C ARG A 308 -30.25 -70.25 10.07
N THR A 309 -30.64 -70.89 11.17
CA THR A 309 -30.71 -72.35 11.25
C THR A 309 -32.14 -72.76 11.61
N ARG A 310 -32.74 -73.46 10.63
CA ARG A 310 -33.88 -74.39 10.65
C ARG A 310 -35.15 -73.99 11.39
#